data_AF-A0A1G9PLH4-F1
#
_entry.id   AF-A0A1G9PLH4-F1
#
_cell.length_a   1.000
_cell.length_b   1.000
_cell.length_c   1.000
_cell.angle_alpha   90.00
_cell.angle_beta   90.00
_cell.angle_gamma   90.00
#
_symmetry.space_group_name_H-M   'P 1'
#
loop_
_entity.id
_entity.type
_entity.pdbx_description
1 polymer ?
#
loop_
_entity_poly.entity_id
_entity_poly.type
_entity_poly.pdbx_seq_one_letter_code
_entity_poly.pdbx_strand_id
1 'polypeptide(L)' 'MNNELKNIATINIADTKFSERNEGVIIVNSFDNAEIGLCISEKYNGDPQLWFDVDEALKIISSLEIAIKEIKDKNH' A
#
# COMPACT_ATOMS: atom_id res chain seq x y z
N MET A 1 9.90 -21.27 -13.60
CA MET A 1 9.60 -20.31 -12.52
C MET A 1 8.10 -20.06 -12.58
N ASN A 2 7.40 -20.18 -11.45
CA ASN A 2 5.95 -19.96 -11.40
C ASN A 2 5.73 -18.46 -11.22
N ASN A 3 5.29 -17.79 -12.29
CA ASN A 3 4.91 -16.38 -12.27
C ASN A 3 3.55 -16.24 -11.56
N GLU A 4 3.54 -16.39 -10.24
CA GLU A 4 2.33 -16.39 -9.43
C GLU A 4 2.15 -15.05 -8.72
N LEU A 5 0.99 -14.42 -8.96
CA LEU A 5 0.52 -13.28 -8.20
C LEU A 5 -0.06 -13.78 -6.88
N LYS A 6 0.45 -13.28 -5.76
CA LYS A 6 -0.06 -13.64 -4.43
C LYS A 6 -0.55 -12.40 -3.69
N ASN A 7 -1.77 -12.47 -3.17
CA ASN A 7 -2.25 -11.47 -2.23
C ASN A 7 -1.66 -11.71 -0.84
N ILE A 8 -1.04 -10.67 -0.27
CA ILE A 8 -0.43 -10.70 1.06
C ILE A 8 -1.37 -10.07 2.09
N ALA A 9 -1.97 -8.93 1.74
CA ALA A 9 -2.89 -8.23 2.62
C ALA A 9 -3.94 -7.44 1.84
N THR A 10 -5.06 -7.19 2.51
CA THR A 10 -6.10 -6.24 2.10
C THR A 10 -6.48 -5.42 3.33
N ILE A 11 -6.30 -4.10 3.25
CA ILE A 11 -6.45 -3.17 4.36
C ILE A 11 -7.55 -2.17 4.01
N ASN A 12 -8.61 -2.13 4.80
CA ASN A 12 -9.66 -1.13 4.64
C ASN A 12 -9.22 0.19 5.29
N ILE A 13 -9.27 1.28 4.53
CA ILE A 13 -8.91 2.62 4.99
C ILE A 13 -10.16 3.52 4.98
N ALA A 14 -10.91 3.45 6.08
CA ALA A 14 -12.22 4.10 6.22
C ALA A 14 -12.13 5.62 6.45
N ASP A 15 -11.04 6.11 7.06
CA ASP A 15 -10.88 7.52 7.44
C ASP A 15 -10.04 8.33 6.44
N THR A 16 -9.68 7.73 5.30
CA THR A 16 -8.91 8.41 4.26
C THR A 16 -9.83 9.32 3.45
N LYS A 17 -9.40 10.56 3.22
CA LYS A 17 -10.15 11.53 2.41
C LYS A 17 -9.96 11.22 0.92
N PHE A 18 -10.94 10.54 0.35
CA PHE A 18 -11.07 10.39 -1.09
C PHE A 18 -11.91 11.52 -1.69
N SER A 19 -11.79 11.74 -3.00
CA SER A 19 -12.62 12.72 -3.72
C SER A 19 -14.11 12.36 -3.69
N GLU A 20 -14.42 11.08 -3.53
CA GLU A 20 -15.77 10.55 -3.40
C GLU A 20 -15.96 9.84 -2.04
N ARG A 21 -17.22 9.63 -1.61
CA ARG A 21 -17.54 8.90 -0.37
C ARG A 21 -17.36 7.39 -0.55
N ASN A 22 -16.16 6.98 -0.92
CA ASN A 22 -15.81 5.59 -1.12
C ASN A 22 -14.95 5.07 0.02
N GLU A 23 -15.19 3.80 0.39
CA GLU A 23 -14.31 3.05 1.27
C GLU A 23 -13.04 2.72 0.49
N GLY A 24 -11.91 3.30 0.88
CA GLY A 24 -10.64 2.96 0.26
C GLY A 24 -10.13 1.62 0.73
N VAL A 25 -9.47 0.90 -0.16
CA VAL A 25 -8.80 -0.37 0.13
C VAL A 25 -7.36 -0.30 -0.35
N ILE A 26 -6.42 -0.69 0.51
CA ILE A 26 -5.03 -0.95 0.12
C ILE A 26 -4.83 -2.45 -0.02
N ILE A 27 -4.40 -2.89 -1.19
CA ILE A 27 -4.08 -4.29 -1.48
C ILE A 27 -2.57 -4.40 -1.63
N VAL A 28 -1.97 -5.31 -0.85
CA VAL A 28 -0.54 -5.62 -0.94
C VAL A 28 -0.39 -6.99 -1.57
N ASN A 29 0.39 -7.06 -2.65
CA ASN A 29 0.63 -8.29 -3.40
C ASN A 29 2.14 -8.57 -3.49
N SER A 30 2.50 -9.81 -3.79
CA SER A 30 3.84 -10.17 -4.28
C SER A 30 3.74 -10.85 -5.64
N PHE A 31 4.68 -10.58 -6.53
CA PHE A 31 4.80 -11.26 -7.82
C PHE A 31 6.18 -11.90 -7.96
N ASP A 32 6.20 -13.19 -8.31
CA ASP A 32 7.42 -14.02 -8.47
C ASP A 32 8.40 -13.97 -7.27
N ASN A 33 7.90 -13.61 -6.07
CA ASN A 33 8.70 -13.33 -4.87
C ASN A 33 9.80 -12.25 -5.04
N ALA A 34 9.76 -11.47 -6.12
CA ALA A 34 10.75 -10.45 -6.44
C ALA A 34 10.18 -9.04 -6.29
N GLU A 35 8.91 -8.87 -6.59
CA GLU A 35 8.25 -7.57 -6.60
C GLU A 35 7.12 -7.50 -5.57
N ILE A 36 6.95 -6.32 -5.00
CA ILE A 36 5.89 -5.99 -4.06
C ILE A 36 4.95 -5.00 -4.74
N GLY A 37 3.68 -5.39 -4.81
CA GLY A 37 2.62 -4.60 -5.41
C GLY A 37 1.82 -3.83 -4.37
N LEU A 38 1.59 -2.54 -4.60
CA LEU A 38 0.70 -1.69 -3.81
C LEU A 38 -0.40 -1.15 -4.73
N CYS A 39 -1.64 -1.53 -4.44
CA CYS A 39 -2.82 -0.98 -5.11
C CYS A 39 -3.65 -0.20 -4.08
N ILE A 40 -4.04 1.03 -4.44
CA ILE A 40 -4.97 1.85 -3.66
C ILE A 40 -6.23 1.96 -4.50
N SER A 41 -7.32 1.39 -4.01
CA SER A 41 -8.55 1.30 -4.77
C SER A 41 -9.73 1.91 -4.04
N GLU A 42 -10.45 2.79 -4.73
CA GLU A 42 -11.82 3.15 -4.38
C GLU A 42 -12.75 2.06 -4.94
N LYS A 43 -12.68 0.87 -4.33
CA LYS A 43 -13.58 -0.26 -4.59
C LYS A 43 -13.64 -0.74 -6.06
N TYR A 44 -12.60 -1.47 -6.47
CA TYR A 44 -12.59 -2.49 -7.54
C TYR A 44 -13.00 -2.03 -8.95
N ASN A 45 -12.27 -1.08 -9.55
CA ASN A 45 -12.30 -0.93 -11.01
C ASN A 45 -10.99 -0.38 -11.60
N GLY A 46 -9.97 -1.23 -11.70
CA GLY A 46 -8.79 -0.96 -12.53
C GLY A 46 -7.82 0.09 -11.99
N ASP A 47 -7.73 0.24 -10.67
CA ASP A 47 -6.82 1.20 -10.08
C ASP A 47 -5.34 0.82 -10.32
N PRO A 48 -4.46 1.81 -10.55
CA PRO A 48 -3.05 1.55 -10.83
C PRO A 48 -2.41 0.81 -9.66
N GLN A 49 -1.81 -0.33 -9.97
CA GLN A 49 -0.94 -1.05 -9.05
C GLN A 49 0.50 -0.63 -9.31
N LEU A 50 1.14 -0.10 -8.27
CA LEU A 50 2.57 0.20 -8.30
C LEU A 50 3.34 -1.06 -7.90
N TRP A 51 4.39 -1.36 -8.64
CA TRP A 51 5.30 -2.49 -8.38
C TRP A 51 6.66 -1.94 -8.00
N PHE A 52 7.22 -2.51 -6.94
CA PHE A 52 8.50 -2.13 -6.39
C PHE A 52 9.36 -3.36 -6.21
N ASP A 53 10.67 -3.22 -6.36
CA ASP A 53 11.57 -4.21 -5.79
C ASP A 53 11.55 -4.15 -4.25
N VAL A 54 12.22 -5.12 -3.62
CA VAL A 54 12.26 -5.22 -2.15
C VAL A 54 12.95 -4.00 -1.51
N ASP A 55 13.99 -3.45 -2.12
CA ASP A 55 14.76 -2.34 -1.56
C ASP A 55 13.97 -1.01 -1.65
N GLU A 56 13.23 -0.81 -2.73
CA GLU A 56 12.31 0.31 -2.92
C GLU A 56 11.15 0.25 -1.93
N ALA A 57 10.53 -0.93 -1.76
CA ALA A 57 9.46 -1.11 -0.79
C ALA A 57 9.93 -0.81 0.65
N LEU A 58 11.15 -1.23 1.02
CA LEU A 58 11.74 -0.93 2.33
C LEU A 58 11.94 0.58 2.56
N LYS A 59 12.34 1.34 1.54
CA LYS A 59 12.48 2.80 1.62
C LYS A 59 11.12 3.49 1.83
N ILE A 60 10.07 2.99 1.19
CA ILE A 60 8.70 3.49 1.38
C ILE A 60 8.25 3.25 2.82
N ILE A 61 8.42 2.03 3.34
CA ILE A 61 8.09 1.68 4.73
C ILE A 61 8.82 2.59 5.71
N SER A 62 10.13 2.74 5.56
CA SER A 62 10.96 3.58 6.43
C SER A 62 10.49 5.04 6.43
N SER A 63 10.11 5.56 5.26
CA SER A 63 9.61 6.94 5.12
C SER A 63 8.25 7.13 5.80
N LEU A 64 7.36 6.14 5.70
CA LEU A 64 6.07 6.15 6.39
C LEU A 64 6.26 6.11 7.92
N GLU A 65 7.16 5.28 8.43
CA GLU A 65 7.47 5.20 9.86
C GLU A 65 7.99 6.55 10.41
N ILE A 66 8.87 7.22 9.67
CA ILE A 66 9.37 8.56 10.03
C ILE A 66 8.21 9.56 10.09
N ALA A 67 7.36 9.61 9.05
CA ALA A 67 6.23 10.54 9.02
C ALA A 67 5.24 10.29 10.18
N ILE A 68 4.96 9.03 10.51
CA ILE A 68 4.10 8.66 11.66
C ILE A 68 4.73 9.15 12.97
N LYS A 69 6.04 8.96 13.14
CA LYS A 69 6.75 9.40 14.33
C LYS A 69 6.65 10.92 14.50
N GLU A 70 6.92 11.69 13.44
CA GLU A 70 6.83 13.16 13.49
C GLU A 70 5.43 13.66 13.87
N ILE A 71 4.37 13.02 13.37
CA ILE A 71 2.99 13.38 13.72
C ILE A 71 2.69 13.06 15.18
N LYS A 72 3.14 11.91 15.69
CA LYS A 72 2.93 11.54 17.10
C LYS A 72 3.70 12.46 18.05
N ASP A 73 4.96 12.74 17.75
CA ASP A 73 5.81 13.58 18.58
C ASP A 73 5.31 15.04 18.65
N LYS A 74 4.65 15.55 17.60
CA LYS A 74 4.02 16.89 17.59
C LYS A 74 2.73 16.99 18.40
N ASN A 75 2.10 15.87 18.73
CA ASN A 75 0.85 15.82 19.49
C ASN A 75 1.06 15.47 20.98
N HIS A 76 2.31 15.45 21.44
CA HIS A 76 2.74 15.30 22.83
C HIS A 76 3.41 16.58 23.32
#